data_AF-A0A679JZI9-F1
#
_entry.id   AF-A0A679JZI9-F1
#
_cell.length_a   1.000
_cell.length_b   1.000
_cell.length_c   1.000
_cell.angle_alpha   90.00
_cell.angle_beta   90.00
_cell.angle_gamma   90.00
#
_symmetry.space_group_name_H-M   'P 1'
#
loop_
_entity.id
_entity.type
_entity.pdbx_description
1 polymer ?
#
loop_
_entity_poly.entity_id
_entity_poly.type
_entity_poly.pdbx_seq_one_letter_code
_entity_poly.pdbx_strand_id
1 'polypeptide(L)'
;MTIRLDMPAMRGLFPKAPDAVLKDFVDKQDKILGPAGINHTRNRLKFFMANIEHEVDGFTIKNLTENINYTAARMAAVWPNRFADAAAVRAKYGTKSGWQKRAFDDIYGNRMGNRPGSEDGSRFIGRGGPQITGRDGYEKVGALAKLPLEDKPELAAKYDNQAAVSAAFWTWKRMNAKADTGDFIGCVRLWNGGTNGLADRRARMAGNEAIINRLPGSPPTSLPGKDVIDGATEKERRALACGGGGAVAGGAAEGAKQTGTVSEGSLPKFVTYPLIATGVCIVLVAAVLIIKKRKDIIKNWY
;
A
#
# COMPACT_ATOMS: atom_id res chain seq x y z
N MET A 1 -23.83 19.86 -0.92
CA MET A 1 -23.18 19.60 0.38
C MET A 1 -22.24 18.41 0.21
N THR A 2 -21.17 18.33 1.01
CA THR A 2 -20.27 17.18 1.07
C THR A 2 -20.37 16.54 2.46
N ILE A 3 -19.97 15.28 2.58
CA ILE A 3 -19.86 14.61 3.88
C ILE A 3 -18.70 15.26 4.63
N ARG A 4 -18.94 15.66 5.87
CA ARG A 4 -17.97 16.42 6.67
C ARG A 4 -17.21 15.49 7.59
N LEU A 5 -15.87 15.53 7.51
CA LEU A 5 -15.00 14.92 8.49
C LEU A 5 -14.90 15.83 9.71
N ASP A 6 -14.89 15.24 10.90
CA ASP A 6 -14.57 15.90 12.16
C ASP A 6 -13.48 15.13 12.91
N MET A 7 -12.89 15.78 13.91
CA MET A 7 -11.81 15.19 14.70
C MET A 7 -12.24 13.91 15.45
N PRO A 8 -13.42 13.84 16.10
CA PRO A 8 -13.88 12.61 16.74
C PRO A 8 -13.99 11.42 15.77
N ALA A 9 -14.54 11.62 14.58
CA ALA A 9 -14.65 10.57 13.58
C ALA A 9 -13.28 10.16 13.05
N MET A 10 -12.40 11.12 12.73
CA MET A 10 -11.04 10.82 12.29
C MET A 10 -10.23 10.08 13.36
N ARG A 11 -10.40 10.42 14.64
CA ARG A 11 -9.81 9.68 15.76
C ARG A 11 -10.38 8.27 15.86
N GLY A 12 -11.68 8.08 15.63
CA GLY A 12 -12.30 6.76 15.60
C GLY A 12 -11.76 5.88 14.48
N LEU A 13 -11.55 6.45 13.28
CA LEU A 13 -10.98 5.75 12.12
C LEU A 13 -9.51 5.42 12.31
N PHE A 14 -8.76 6.32 12.96
CA PHE A 14 -7.31 6.19 13.14
C PHE A 14 -6.92 6.44 14.62
N PRO A 15 -7.19 5.48 15.52
CA PRO A 15 -7.05 5.71 16.96
C PRO A 15 -5.64 6.13 17.39
N LYS A 16 -4.62 5.59 16.73
CA LYS A 16 -3.20 5.78 17.06
C LYS A 16 -2.48 6.78 16.16
N ALA A 17 -3.18 7.40 15.20
CA ALA A 17 -2.55 8.36 14.31
C ALA A 17 -2.15 9.64 15.07
N PRO A 18 -1.04 10.30 14.66
CA PRO A 18 -0.71 11.63 15.17
C PRO A 18 -1.81 12.65 14.88
N ASP A 19 -2.10 13.52 15.86
CA ASP A 19 -3.14 14.55 15.76
C ASP A 19 -2.96 15.46 14.55
N ALA A 20 -1.72 15.76 14.20
CA ALA A 20 -1.38 16.56 13.03
C ALA A 20 -1.91 15.95 11.72
N VAL A 21 -1.89 14.62 11.58
CA VAL A 21 -2.45 13.94 10.40
C VAL A 21 -3.97 14.09 10.37
N LEU A 22 -4.63 13.85 11.51
CA LEU A 22 -6.10 13.94 11.58
C LEU A 22 -6.57 15.37 11.29
N LYS A 23 -5.91 16.35 11.91
CA LYS A 23 -6.16 17.77 11.70
C LYS A 23 -5.93 18.18 10.24
N ASP A 24 -4.91 17.63 9.59
CA ASP A 24 -4.67 17.88 8.16
C ASP A 24 -5.86 17.50 7.28
N PHE A 25 -6.42 16.30 7.49
CA PHE A 25 -7.63 15.86 6.77
C PHE A 25 -8.85 16.70 7.09
N VAL A 26 -9.10 17.01 8.37
CA VAL A 26 -10.28 17.78 8.80
C VAL A 26 -10.22 19.21 8.29
N ASP A 27 -9.10 19.91 8.49
CA ASP A 27 -8.99 21.34 8.19
C ASP A 27 -8.95 21.61 6.69
N LYS A 28 -8.40 20.67 5.90
CA LYS A 28 -8.22 20.85 4.45
C LYS A 28 -9.30 20.16 3.62
N GLN A 29 -10.29 19.49 4.22
CA GLN A 29 -11.29 18.70 3.50
C GLN A 29 -11.99 19.47 2.37
N ASP A 30 -12.30 20.75 2.57
CA ASP A 30 -13.00 21.57 1.58
C ASP A 30 -12.10 22.00 0.42
N LYS A 31 -10.79 22.08 0.65
CA LYS A 31 -9.79 22.46 -0.37
C LYS A 31 -9.19 21.25 -1.08
N ILE A 32 -9.28 20.06 -0.49
CA ILE A 32 -8.59 18.85 -0.94
C ILE A 32 -9.58 17.72 -1.25
N LEU A 33 -10.32 17.23 -0.26
CA LEU A 33 -11.21 16.07 -0.43
C LEU A 33 -12.45 16.38 -1.27
N GLY A 34 -13.04 17.57 -1.09
CA GLY A 34 -14.17 18.05 -1.87
C GLY A 34 -13.85 18.14 -3.37
N PRO A 35 -12.82 18.89 -3.77
CA PRO A 35 -12.41 18.97 -5.18
C PRO A 35 -12.02 17.62 -5.78
N ALA A 36 -11.42 16.71 -4.99
CA ALA A 36 -11.13 15.34 -5.42
C ALA A 36 -12.38 14.43 -5.47
N GLY A 37 -13.53 14.90 -4.98
CA GLY A 37 -14.79 14.18 -4.91
C GLY A 37 -14.82 13.05 -3.89
N ILE A 38 -13.83 12.95 -3.00
CA ILE A 38 -13.65 11.82 -2.08
C ILE A 38 -14.75 11.78 -1.02
N ASN A 39 -15.15 12.95 -0.50
CA ASN A 39 -16.21 13.09 0.50
C ASN A 39 -17.60 13.35 -0.11
N HIS A 40 -17.80 13.03 -1.39
CA HIS A 40 -19.10 13.19 -2.04
C HIS A 40 -20.03 12.00 -1.78
N THR A 41 -19.49 10.81 -1.51
CA THR A 41 -20.29 9.63 -1.16
C THR A 41 -19.66 8.89 0.01
N ARG A 42 -20.49 8.22 0.82
CA ARG A 42 -19.99 7.41 1.92
C ARG A 42 -19.13 6.24 1.42
N ASN A 43 -19.44 5.68 0.24
CA ASN A 43 -18.64 4.61 -0.35
C ASN A 43 -17.24 5.08 -0.75
N ARG A 44 -17.11 6.26 -1.37
CA ARG A 44 -15.79 6.83 -1.68
C ARG A 44 -14.96 7.03 -0.40
N LEU A 45 -15.55 7.61 0.64
CA LEU A 45 -14.88 7.75 1.94
C LEU A 45 -14.50 6.40 2.56
N LYS A 46 -15.42 5.42 2.59
CA LYS A 46 -15.14 4.07 3.12
C LYS A 46 -13.94 3.44 2.42
N PHE A 47 -13.92 3.51 1.08
CA PHE A 47 -12.88 2.88 0.29
C PHE A 47 -11.55 3.63 0.45
N PHE A 48 -11.59 4.95 0.44
CA PHE A 48 -10.42 5.81 0.65
C PHE A 48 -9.77 5.55 2.01
N MET A 49 -10.54 5.65 3.10
CA MET A 49 -10.03 5.48 4.46
C MET A 49 -9.49 4.07 4.71
N ALA A 50 -10.23 3.03 4.31
CA ALA A 50 -9.82 1.65 4.54
C ALA A 50 -8.52 1.27 3.79
N ASN A 51 -8.33 1.78 2.56
CA ASN A 51 -7.11 1.54 1.83
C ASN A 51 -5.92 2.25 2.48
N ILE A 52 -6.04 3.53 2.83
CA ILE A 52 -4.98 4.27 3.54
C ILE A 52 -4.64 3.59 4.87
N GLU A 53 -5.65 3.24 5.65
CA GLU A 53 -5.47 2.62 6.95
C GLU A 53 -4.66 1.32 6.85
N HIS A 54 -4.93 0.49 5.84
CA HIS A 54 -4.12 -0.70 5.57
C HIS A 54 -2.68 -0.36 5.16
N GLU A 55 -2.49 0.60 4.25
CA GLU A 55 -1.17 0.92 3.71
C GLU A 55 -0.19 1.41 4.77
N VAL A 56 -0.67 2.29 5.65
CA VAL A 56 0.17 2.93 6.67
C VAL A 56 -0.11 2.48 8.09
N ASP A 57 -0.81 1.35 8.23
CA ASP A 57 -1.25 0.79 9.52
C ASP A 57 -1.84 1.87 10.44
N GLY A 58 -2.80 2.62 9.89
CA GLY A 58 -3.44 3.75 10.56
C GLY A 58 -2.49 4.90 10.91
N PHE A 59 -1.52 5.21 10.04
CA PHE A 59 -0.48 6.24 10.22
C PHE A 59 0.47 6.00 11.39
N THR A 60 0.67 4.74 11.79
CA THR A 60 1.62 4.38 12.85
C THR A 60 3.02 4.05 12.34
N ILE A 61 3.19 3.92 11.01
CA ILE A 61 4.51 3.71 10.40
C ILE A 61 5.43 4.88 10.74
N LYS A 62 6.61 4.56 11.27
CA LYS A 62 7.64 5.55 11.64
C LYS A 62 7.96 6.44 10.44
N ASN A 63 7.87 7.75 10.65
CA ASN A 63 8.12 8.79 9.65
C ASN A 63 7.28 8.67 8.36
N LEU A 64 6.28 7.77 8.29
CA LEU A 64 5.56 7.44 7.05
C LEU A 64 6.48 7.15 5.87
N THR A 65 7.64 6.56 6.11
CA THR A 65 8.57 6.14 5.05
C THR A 65 8.83 4.65 5.14
N GLU A 66 9.10 4.06 3.98
CA GLU A 66 9.74 2.76 3.92
C GLU A 66 11.11 2.82 4.62
N ASN A 67 11.47 1.74 5.32
CA ASN A 67 12.78 1.61 5.92
C ASN A 67 13.74 0.93 4.94
N ILE A 68 14.75 1.65 4.47
CA ILE A 68 15.80 1.10 3.59
C ILE A 68 17.05 0.63 4.35
N ASN A 69 17.09 0.77 5.68
CA ASN A 69 18.27 0.43 6.49
C ASN A 69 18.33 -1.07 6.80
N TYR A 70 18.40 -1.87 5.74
CA TYR A 70 18.53 -3.31 5.79
C TYR A 70 19.92 -3.73 6.27
N THR A 71 19.98 -4.82 7.03
CA THR A 71 21.22 -5.58 7.18
C THR A 71 21.47 -6.38 5.89
N ALA A 72 22.73 -6.74 5.62
CA ALA A 72 23.06 -7.56 4.45
C ALA A 72 22.30 -8.91 4.45
N ALA A 73 22.12 -9.52 5.62
CA ALA A 73 21.35 -10.75 5.76
C ALA A 73 19.86 -10.54 5.44
N ARG A 74 19.25 -9.45 5.93
CA ARG A 74 17.85 -9.16 5.63
C ARG A 74 17.67 -8.81 4.15
N MET A 75 18.59 -8.07 3.53
CA MET A 75 18.58 -7.79 2.09
C MET A 75 18.58 -9.09 1.28
N ALA A 76 19.46 -10.05 1.59
CA ALA A 76 19.46 -11.34 0.91
C ALA A 76 18.17 -12.13 1.12
N ALA A 77 17.60 -12.11 2.32
CA ALA A 77 16.34 -12.78 2.62
C ALA A 77 15.13 -12.16 1.89
N VAL A 78 15.14 -10.84 1.64
CA VAL A 78 14.06 -10.16 0.92
C VAL A 78 14.20 -10.35 -0.59
N TRP A 79 15.43 -10.40 -1.12
CA TRP A 79 15.68 -10.62 -2.55
C TRP A 79 16.52 -11.88 -2.82
N PRO A 80 15.99 -13.08 -2.51
CA PRO A 80 16.75 -14.34 -2.62
C PRO A 80 17.13 -14.69 -4.06
N ASN A 81 16.38 -14.17 -5.05
CA ASN A 81 16.70 -14.34 -6.46
C ASN A 81 17.83 -13.41 -6.95
N ARG A 82 18.20 -12.39 -6.16
CA ARG A 82 19.28 -11.44 -6.49
C ARG A 82 20.54 -11.70 -5.69
N PHE A 83 20.38 -12.19 -4.46
CA PHE A 83 21.49 -12.43 -3.54
C PHE A 83 21.33 -13.79 -2.89
N ALA A 84 22.34 -14.64 -3.04
CA ALA A 84 22.35 -15.95 -2.40
C ALA A 84 22.39 -15.85 -0.87
N ASP A 85 23.18 -14.90 -0.34
CA ASP A 85 23.36 -14.70 1.09
C ASP A 85 23.88 -13.28 1.41
N ALA A 86 24.16 -13.04 2.70
CA ALA A 86 24.71 -11.78 3.18
C ALA A 86 26.14 -11.48 2.65
N ALA A 87 26.92 -12.49 2.29
CA ALA A 87 28.26 -12.31 1.75
C ALA A 87 28.18 -11.75 0.32
N ALA A 88 27.27 -12.26 -0.51
CA ALA A 88 27.02 -11.74 -1.85
C ALA A 88 26.59 -10.26 -1.83
N VAL A 89 25.73 -9.86 -0.89
CA VAL A 89 25.33 -8.45 -0.71
C VAL A 89 26.54 -7.58 -0.37
N ARG A 90 27.38 -8.02 0.58
CA ARG A 90 28.59 -7.27 0.98
C ARG A 90 29.63 -7.23 -0.12
N ALA A 91 29.78 -8.28 -0.91
CA ALA A 91 30.68 -8.31 -2.06
C ALA A 91 30.26 -7.28 -3.11
N LYS A 92 28.95 -7.16 -3.38
CA LYS A 92 28.43 -6.22 -4.39
C LYS A 92 28.42 -4.76 -3.91
N TYR A 93 28.00 -4.50 -2.67
CA TYR A 93 27.76 -3.12 -2.20
C TYR A 93 28.71 -2.63 -1.11
N GLY A 94 29.54 -3.52 -0.56
CA GLY A 94 30.41 -3.24 0.58
C GLY A 94 29.67 -3.17 1.91
N THR A 95 30.36 -2.67 2.93
CA THR A 95 29.86 -2.51 4.32
C THR A 95 29.89 -1.06 4.80
N LYS A 96 30.38 -0.12 3.99
CA LYS A 96 30.45 1.31 4.33
C LYS A 96 29.04 1.87 4.59
N SER A 97 28.94 2.84 5.49
CA SER A 97 27.67 3.54 5.77
C SER A 97 26.98 4.01 4.49
N GLY A 98 25.67 3.80 4.40
CA GLY A 98 24.87 4.17 3.24
C GLY A 98 24.92 3.21 2.05
N TRP A 99 25.55 2.02 2.18
CA TRP A 99 25.57 1.01 1.11
C TRP A 99 24.17 0.60 0.63
N GLN A 100 23.16 0.69 1.50
CA GLN A 100 21.79 0.36 1.17
C GLN A 100 21.21 1.26 0.08
N LYS A 101 21.63 2.54 -0.01
CA LYS A 101 21.17 3.43 -1.08
C LYS A 101 21.56 2.86 -2.45
N ARG A 102 22.84 2.50 -2.60
CA ARG A 102 23.35 1.84 -3.82
C ARG A 102 22.61 0.55 -4.14
N ALA A 103 22.26 -0.24 -3.12
CA ALA A 103 21.47 -1.45 -3.32
C ALA A 103 20.05 -1.12 -3.83
N PHE A 104 19.38 -0.12 -3.26
CA PHE A 104 18.07 0.32 -3.73
C PHE A 104 18.11 0.95 -5.13
N ASP A 105 19.15 1.71 -5.44
CA ASP A 105 19.39 2.28 -6.77
C ASP A 105 19.58 1.18 -7.83
N ASP A 106 20.31 0.10 -7.51
CA ASP A 106 20.44 -1.06 -8.39
C ASP A 106 19.13 -1.87 -8.53
N ILE A 107 18.41 -2.09 -7.43
CA ILE A 107 17.18 -2.90 -7.41
C ILE A 107 16.01 -2.18 -8.09
N TYR A 108 15.89 -0.87 -7.90
CA TYR A 108 14.72 -0.08 -8.30
C TYR A 108 15.01 0.98 -9.37
N GLY A 109 16.26 1.18 -9.77
CA GLY A 109 16.67 2.28 -10.66
C GLY A 109 16.08 2.26 -12.08
N ASN A 110 15.45 1.16 -12.53
CA ASN A 110 14.79 1.07 -13.84
C ASN A 110 13.31 0.66 -13.71
N ARG A 111 12.64 1.10 -12.64
CA ARG A 111 11.26 0.75 -12.33
C ARG A 111 10.45 2.01 -12.04
N MET A 112 9.19 2.05 -12.45
CA MET A 112 8.23 3.10 -12.05
C MET A 112 8.76 4.52 -12.37
N GLY A 113 9.32 4.70 -13.56
CA GLY A 113 9.90 5.97 -14.01
C GLY A 113 11.31 6.28 -13.51
N ASN A 114 11.85 5.47 -12.60
CA ASN A 114 13.23 5.64 -12.13
C ASN A 114 14.20 5.51 -13.31
N ARG A 115 15.20 6.38 -13.34
CA ARG A 115 16.19 6.44 -14.41
C ARG A 115 17.35 5.47 -14.13
N PRO A 116 17.71 4.58 -15.08
CA PRO A 116 18.82 3.64 -14.89
C PRO A 116 20.12 4.35 -14.52
N GLY A 117 20.88 3.79 -13.57
CA GLY A 117 22.18 4.34 -13.14
C GLY A 117 22.10 5.63 -12.33
N SER A 118 20.90 6.07 -11.94
CA SER A 118 20.69 7.23 -11.07
C SER A 118 20.42 6.81 -9.62
N GLU A 119 20.29 7.81 -8.73
CA GLU A 119 19.90 7.62 -7.33
C GLU A 119 18.37 7.50 -7.13
N ASP A 120 17.61 7.31 -8.21
CA ASP A 120 16.15 7.34 -8.17
C ASP A 120 15.55 6.22 -7.31
N GLY A 121 16.20 5.05 -7.29
CA GLY A 121 15.73 3.90 -6.52
C GLY A 121 15.69 4.14 -5.01
N SER A 122 16.71 4.81 -4.47
CA SER A 122 16.79 5.19 -3.06
C SER A 122 16.17 6.56 -2.76
N ARG A 123 16.09 7.45 -3.76
CA ARG A 123 15.44 8.76 -3.63
C ARG A 123 13.91 8.64 -3.55
N PHE A 124 13.30 7.82 -4.40
CA PHE A 124 11.84 7.69 -4.54
C PHE A 124 11.26 6.41 -3.93
N ILE A 125 11.70 6.08 -2.71
CA ILE A 125 11.12 5.00 -1.89
C ILE A 125 9.68 5.28 -1.46
N GLY A 126 8.99 4.28 -0.88
CA GLY A 126 7.64 4.41 -0.35
C GLY A 126 7.50 5.53 0.71
N ARG A 127 6.60 6.49 0.48
CA ARG A 127 6.27 7.55 1.46
C ARG A 127 4.79 7.91 1.55
N GLY A 128 4.38 8.41 2.70
CA GLY A 128 3.04 8.95 2.97
C GLY A 128 1.95 7.89 3.08
N GLY A 129 0.71 8.36 3.29
CA GLY A 129 -0.52 7.55 3.39
C GLY A 129 -0.66 6.49 2.30
N PRO A 130 -0.47 6.83 1.01
CA PRO A 130 -0.57 5.85 -0.06
C PRO A 130 0.71 5.09 -0.38
N GLN A 131 1.82 5.34 0.33
CA GLN A 131 3.14 4.77 0.04
C GLN A 131 3.57 4.99 -1.41
N ILE A 132 3.58 6.26 -1.86
CA ILE A 132 4.03 6.62 -3.20
C ILE A 132 5.47 6.15 -3.43
N THR A 133 5.72 5.51 -4.58
CA THR A 133 7.01 4.89 -4.92
C THR A 133 7.33 5.12 -6.39
N GLY A 134 8.62 5.35 -6.69
CA GLY A 134 9.14 5.57 -8.04
C GLY A 134 8.89 6.99 -8.56
N ARG A 135 9.78 7.48 -9.42
CA ARG A 135 9.73 8.84 -9.99
C ARG A 135 8.37 9.19 -10.58
N ASP A 136 7.75 8.28 -11.34
CA ASP A 136 6.41 8.50 -11.93
C ASP A 136 5.38 8.85 -10.85
N GLY A 137 5.41 8.12 -9.72
CA GLY A 137 4.50 8.36 -8.61
C GLY A 137 4.73 9.73 -7.97
N TYR A 138 5.98 10.09 -7.75
CA TYR A 138 6.35 11.40 -7.17
C TYR A 138 6.00 12.56 -8.10
N GLU A 139 6.22 12.43 -9.40
CA GLU A 139 5.85 13.43 -10.40
C GLU A 139 4.33 13.64 -10.43
N LYS A 140 3.56 12.55 -10.63
CA LYS A 140 2.09 12.64 -10.77
C LYS A 140 1.42 13.11 -9.50
N VAL A 141 1.80 12.56 -8.35
CA VAL A 141 1.24 12.96 -7.06
C VAL A 141 1.70 14.37 -6.68
N GLY A 142 2.94 14.74 -6.98
CA GLY A 142 3.45 16.09 -6.73
C GLY A 142 2.68 17.15 -7.49
N ALA A 143 2.45 16.93 -8.79
CA ALA A 143 1.69 17.84 -9.65
C ALA A 143 0.25 18.03 -9.12
N LEU A 144 -0.46 16.93 -8.81
CA LEU A 144 -1.84 16.99 -8.32
C LEU A 144 -1.95 17.56 -6.90
N ALA A 145 -0.99 17.24 -6.02
CA ALA A 145 -0.93 17.78 -4.66
C ALA A 145 -0.41 19.21 -4.60
N LYS A 146 0.11 19.74 -5.73
CA LYS A 146 0.82 21.03 -5.82
C LYS A 146 2.03 21.10 -4.86
N LEU A 147 2.77 20.00 -4.79
CA LEU A 147 3.98 19.85 -3.97
C LEU A 147 5.16 19.50 -4.89
N PRO A 148 6.36 20.05 -4.66
CA PRO A 148 7.55 19.77 -5.47
C PRO A 148 8.15 18.41 -5.08
N LEU A 149 7.41 17.31 -5.24
CA LEU A 149 7.80 15.99 -4.72
C LEU A 149 8.95 15.35 -5.50
N GLU A 150 9.18 15.73 -6.75
CA GLU A 150 10.34 15.26 -7.50
C GLU A 150 11.66 15.85 -6.95
N ASP A 151 11.61 17.12 -6.54
CA ASP A 151 12.74 17.86 -5.95
C ASP A 151 12.88 17.59 -4.44
N LYS A 152 11.77 17.46 -3.74
CA LYS A 152 11.66 17.33 -2.28
C LYS A 152 10.74 16.14 -1.89
N PRO A 153 11.15 14.89 -2.18
CA PRO A 153 10.32 13.70 -1.97
C PRO A 153 9.92 13.48 -0.51
N GLU A 154 10.71 13.95 0.45
CA GLU A 154 10.40 13.89 1.87
C GLU A 154 9.13 14.63 2.28
N LEU A 155 8.65 15.59 1.48
CA LEU A 155 7.39 16.29 1.74
C LEU A 155 6.19 15.34 1.71
N ALA A 156 6.26 14.23 0.97
CA ALA A 156 5.21 13.22 0.91
C ALA A 156 4.95 12.53 2.26
N ALA A 157 5.94 12.55 3.16
CA ALA A 157 5.88 11.93 4.48
C ALA A 157 5.45 12.90 5.60
N LYS A 158 5.31 14.20 5.31
CA LYS A 158 4.97 15.20 6.32
C LYS A 158 3.50 15.09 6.71
N TYR A 159 3.22 15.14 8.01
CA TYR A 159 1.85 14.95 8.54
C TYR A 159 0.85 15.98 8.02
N ASP A 160 1.29 17.21 7.82
CA ASP A 160 0.53 18.33 7.26
C ASP A 160 0.41 18.27 5.72
N ASN A 161 0.84 17.19 5.07
CA ASN A 161 0.63 16.98 3.64
C ASN A 161 -0.21 15.73 3.33
N GLN A 162 -0.64 14.97 4.35
CA GLN A 162 -1.24 13.65 4.13
C GLN A 162 -2.60 13.69 3.45
N ALA A 163 -3.41 14.73 3.69
CA ALA A 163 -4.65 14.93 2.97
C ALA A 163 -4.38 15.15 1.48
N ALA A 164 -3.45 16.06 1.16
CA ALA A 164 -3.11 16.42 -0.21
C ALA A 164 -2.49 15.24 -0.98
N VAL A 165 -1.50 14.56 -0.39
CA VAL A 165 -0.81 13.41 -0.98
C VAL A 165 -1.76 12.25 -1.22
N SER A 166 -2.61 11.94 -0.23
CA SER A 166 -3.56 10.81 -0.34
C SER A 166 -4.65 11.10 -1.37
N ALA A 167 -5.19 12.33 -1.39
CA ALA A 167 -6.19 12.72 -2.38
C ALA A 167 -5.63 12.76 -3.80
N ALA A 168 -4.42 13.30 -3.97
CA ALA A 168 -3.73 13.33 -5.27
C ALA A 168 -3.49 11.90 -5.81
N PHE A 169 -3.06 10.97 -4.96
CA PHE A 169 -2.93 9.57 -5.36
C PHE A 169 -4.28 8.94 -5.75
N TRP A 170 -5.33 9.17 -4.96
CA TRP A 170 -6.68 8.67 -5.25
C TRP A 170 -7.21 9.18 -6.60
N THR A 171 -7.01 10.47 -6.88
CA THR A 171 -7.37 11.11 -8.15
C THR A 171 -6.56 10.56 -9.30
N TRP A 172 -5.23 10.45 -9.16
CA TRP A 172 -4.36 9.87 -10.18
C TRP A 172 -4.79 8.45 -10.56
N LYS A 173 -5.15 7.63 -9.55
CA LYS A 173 -5.62 6.26 -9.77
C LYS A 173 -7.10 6.16 -10.17
N ARG A 174 -7.82 7.28 -10.28
CA ARG A 174 -9.22 7.35 -10.75
C ARG A 174 -10.18 6.47 -9.97
N MET A 175 -9.99 6.44 -8.66
CA MET A 175 -10.65 5.50 -7.77
C MET A 175 -12.15 5.80 -7.55
N ASN A 176 -12.60 7.04 -7.80
CA ASN A 176 -14.00 7.43 -7.69
C ASN A 176 -14.91 6.51 -8.52
N ALA A 177 -14.55 6.23 -9.77
CA ALA A 177 -15.34 5.38 -10.66
C ALA A 177 -15.57 3.96 -10.11
N LYS A 178 -14.57 3.41 -9.40
CA LYS A 178 -14.68 2.10 -8.75
C LYS A 178 -15.51 2.15 -7.48
N ALA A 179 -15.33 3.20 -6.68
CA ALA A 179 -16.13 3.41 -5.47
C ALA A 179 -17.62 3.62 -5.78
N ASP A 180 -17.95 4.30 -6.88
CA ASP A 180 -19.33 4.57 -7.28
C ASP A 180 -20.08 3.31 -7.71
N THR A 181 -19.39 2.33 -8.29
CA THR A 181 -19.98 1.04 -8.65
C THR A 181 -19.87 0.01 -7.52
N GLY A 182 -19.38 0.39 -6.34
CA GLY A 182 -19.14 -0.52 -5.22
C GLY A 182 -18.01 -1.55 -5.45
N ASP A 183 -17.18 -1.35 -6.48
CA ASP A 183 -16.09 -2.26 -6.85
C ASP A 183 -14.84 -2.04 -5.98
N PHE A 184 -14.92 -2.49 -4.72
CA PHE A 184 -13.81 -2.36 -3.78
C PHE A 184 -12.56 -3.14 -4.24
N ILE A 185 -12.74 -4.32 -4.84
CA ILE A 185 -11.63 -5.13 -5.33
C ILE A 185 -10.90 -4.39 -6.46
N GLY A 186 -11.65 -3.74 -7.36
CA GLY A 186 -11.12 -2.86 -8.39
C GLY A 186 -10.31 -1.71 -7.81
N CYS A 187 -10.79 -1.06 -6.73
CA CYS A 187 -9.99 -0.07 -6.01
C CYS A 187 -8.67 -0.66 -5.49
N VAL A 188 -8.70 -1.81 -4.83
CA VAL A 188 -7.46 -2.42 -4.30
C VAL A 188 -6.46 -2.74 -5.42
N ARG A 189 -6.95 -3.24 -6.56
CA ARG A 189 -6.12 -3.50 -7.75
C ARG A 189 -5.47 -2.24 -8.31
N LEU A 190 -6.21 -1.15 -8.40
CA LEU A 190 -5.66 0.14 -8.83
C LEU A 190 -4.66 0.71 -7.82
N TRP A 191 -4.81 0.38 -6.54
CA TRP A 191 -3.96 0.88 -5.47
C TRP A 191 -2.59 0.21 -5.48
N ASN A 192 -2.55 -1.12 -5.51
CA ASN A 192 -1.33 -1.90 -5.30
C ASN A 192 -0.92 -2.79 -6.49
N GLY A 193 -1.67 -2.76 -7.60
CA GLY A 193 -1.43 -3.60 -8.78
C GLY A 193 -1.94 -5.05 -8.65
N GLY A 194 -2.70 -5.38 -7.59
CA GLY A 194 -3.19 -6.74 -7.33
C GLY A 194 -4.24 -6.79 -6.22
N THR A 195 -4.26 -7.85 -5.42
CA THR A 195 -5.22 -8.01 -4.32
C THR A 195 -4.53 -8.20 -2.97
N ASN A 196 -3.30 -7.71 -2.84
CA ASN A 196 -2.51 -7.83 -1.63
C ASN A 196 -3.20 -7.11 -0.46
N GLY A 197 -3.33 -7.81 0.67
CA GLY A 197 -3.99 -7.28 1.86
C GLY A 197 -5.51 -7.11 1.76
N LEU A 198 -6.18 -7.69 0.75
CA LEU A 198 -7.62 -7.49 0.53
C LEU A 198 -8.48 -7.87 1.76
N ALA A 199 -8.14 -8.94 2.47
CA ALA A 199 -8.87 -9.36 3.67
C ALA A 199 -8.81 -8.30 4.78
N ASP A 200 -7.61 -7.78 5.08
CA ASP A 200 -7.41 -6.73 6.08
C ASP A 200 -8.12 -5.43 5.68
N ARG A 201 -8.00 -5.02 4.41
CA ARG A 201 -8.72 -3.85 3.87
C ARG A 201 -10.23 -3.96 4.02
N ARG A 202 -10.80 -5.15 3.81
CA ARG A 202 -12.24 -5.40 4.00
C ARG A 202 -12.62 -5.31 5.48
N ALA A 203 -11.80 -5.86 6.38
CA ALA A 203 -12.04 -5.78 7.82
C ALA A 203 -12.05 -4.32 8.30
N ARG A 204 -11.04 -3.53 7.88
CA ARG A 204 -10.97 -2.09 8.16
C ARG A 204 -12.15 -1.33 7.59
N MET A 205 -12.53 -1.60 6.35
CA MET A 205 -13.71 -0.99 5.72
C MET A 205 -15.00 -1.26 6.50
N ALA A 206 -15.20 -2.51 6.96
CA ALA A 206 -16.36 -2.87 7.78
C ALA A 206 -16.34 -2.18 9.15
N GLY A 207 -15.18 -2.12 9.82
CA GLY A 207 -15.01 -1.41 11.09
C GLY A 207 -15.29 0.10 10.99
N ASN A 208 -14.94 0.69 9.85
CA ASN A 208 -15.11 2.13 9.60
C ASN A 208 -16.55 2.53 9.24
N GLU A 209 -17.42 1.57 8.91
CA GLU A 209 -18.75 1.84 8.36
C GLU A 209 -19.65 2.62 9.32
N ALA A 210 -19.72 2.21 10.60
CA ALA A 210 -20.55 2.89 11.59
C ALA A 210 -20.08 4.33 11.90
N ILE A 211 -18.77 4.59 11.80
CA ILE A 211 -18.22 5.93 11.98
C ILE A 211 -18.58 6.78 10.77
N ILE A 212 -18.28 6.29 9.56
CA ILE A 212 -18.54 7.01 8.32
C ILE A 212 -20.03 7.26 8.12
N ASN A 213 -20.92 6.35 8.50
CA ASN A 213 -22.38 6.53 8.35
C ASN A 213 -22.97 7.60 9.27
N ARG A 214 -22.31 7.94 10.38
CA ARG A 214 -22.76 8.99 11.31
C ARG A 214 -22.26 10.39 10.95
N LEU A 215 -21.30 10.51 10.04
CA LEU A 215 -20.78 11.80 9.61
C LEU A 215 -21.88 12.68 9.00
N PRO A 216 -21.94 13.98 9.35
CA PRO A 216 -22.95 14.89 8.84
C PRO A 216 -22.70 15.27 7.38
N GLY A 217 -23.72 15.85 6.76
CA GLY A 217 -23.71 16.22 5.34
C GLY A 217 -24.28 15.12 4.45
N SER A 218 -24.82 15.55 3.31
CA SER A 218 -25.41 14.68 2.30
C SER A 218 -24.58 14.73 1.02
N PRO A 219 -24.57 13.66 0.21
CA PRO A 219 -24.03 13.70 -1.14
C PRO A 219 -24.57 14.90 -1.94
N PRO A 220 -23.78 15.49 -2.85
CA PRO A 220 -24.30 16.51 -3.75
C PRO A 220 -25.42 15.93 -4.64
N THR A 221 -26.43 16.75 -4.95
CA THR A 221 -27.64 16.35 -5.72
C THR A 221 -27.31 15.78 -7.10
N SER A 222 -26.16 16.14 -7.65
CA SER A 222 -25.52 15.45 -8.76
C SER A 222 -24.06 15.15 -8.38
N LEU A 223 -23.59 13.94 -8.70
CA LEU A 223 -22.16 13.69 -8.71
C LEU A 223 -21.58 14.48 -9.88
N PRO A 224 -20.43 15.17 -9.71
CA PRO A 224 -19.74 15.75 -10.84
C PRO A 224 -19.54 14.66 -11.91
N GLY A 225 -19.81 15.01 -13.17
CA GLY A 225 -19.69 14.09 -14.30
C GLY A 225 -18.34 13.35 -14.28
N LYS A 226 -18.35 12.08 -14.73
CA LYS A 226 -17.19 11.18 -14.77
C LYS A 226 -15.88 11.95 -15.01
N ASP A 227 -14.92 11.82 -14.08
CA ASP A 227 -13.63 12.52 -13.99
C ASP A 227 -13.19 13.27 -15.27
N VAL A 228 -12.96 14.58 -15.17
CA VAL A 228 -12.43 15.42 -16.25
C VAL A 228 -11.18 14.76 -16.83
N ILE A 229 -11.26 14.41 -18.11
CA ILE A 229 -10.21 13.72 -18.88
C ILE A 229 -9.20 14.79 -19.29
N ASP A 230 -7.98 14.77 -18.75
CA ASP A 230 -6.87 15.47 -19.39
C ASP A 230 -6.34 14.65 -20.59
N GLY A 231 -5.75 15.34 -21.58
CA GLY A 231 -5.25 14.71 -22.80
C GLY A 231 -4.11 13.69 -22.56
N ALA A 232 -3.43 13.77 -21.42
CA ALA A 232 -2.43 12.78 -21.02
C ALA A 232 -3.10 11.43 -20.70
N THR A 233 -4.25 11.46 -20.03
CA THR A 233 -5.06 10.28 -19.71
C THR A 233 -5.63 9.60 -20.97
N GLU A 234 -5.90 10.34 -22.04
CA GLU A 234 -6.35 9.77 -23.32
C GLU A 234 -5.24 8.98 -24.02
N LYS A 235 -3.99 9.44 -23.91
CA LYS A 235 -2.81 8.73 -24.42
C LYS A 235 -2.56 7.43 -23.66
N GLU A 236 -2.75 7.43 -22.34
CA GLU A 236 -2.73 6.23 -21.50
C GLU A 236 -3.86 5.25 -21.86
N ARG A 237 -5.07 5.74 -22.20
CA ARG A 237 -6.17 4.90 -22.72
C ARG A 237 -5.81 4.25 -24.05
N ARG A 238 -5.21 4.97 -25.00
CA ARG A 238 -4.76 4.40 -26.28
C ARG A 238 -3.67 3.35 -26.08
N ALA A 239 -2.72 3.60 -25.17
CA ALA A 239 -1.69 2.62 -24.83
C ALA A 239 -2.27 1.34 -24.21
N LEU A 240 -3.28 1.47 -23.35
CA LEU A 240 -3.94 0.32 -22.71
C LEU A 240 -4.89 -0.43 -23.67
N ALA A 241 -5.55 0.28 -24.59
CA ALA A 241 -6.47 -0.31 -25.57
C ALA A 241 -5.76 -1.00 -26.74
N CYS A 242 -4.57 -0.53 -27.15
CA CYS A 242 -3.79 -1.13 -28.23
C CYS A 242 -2.80 -2.21 -27.74
N GLY A 243 -2.63 -2.40 -26.43
CA GLY A 243 -1.71 -3.37 -25.83
C GLY A 243 -2.27 -4.79 -25.63
N GLY A 244 -3.40 -5.12 -26.26
CA GLY A 244 -4.01 -6.46 -26.24
C GLY A 244 -3.20 -7.48 -27.06
N GLY A 245 -1.99 -7.80 -26.60
CA GLY A 245 -1.11 -8.75 -27.26
C GLY A 245 0.17 -8.99 -26.47
N GLY A 246 0.13 -9.98 -25.57
CA GLY A 246 1.28 -10.75 -25.10
C GLY A 246 2.49 -9.98 -24.57
N ALA A 247 2.48 -9.63 -23.28
CA ALA A 247 3.70 -9.56 -22.48
C ALA A 247 3.36 -9.95 -21.03
N VAL A 248 3.96 -11.06 -20.57
CA VAL A 248 3.88 -11.53 -19.19
C VAL A 248 4.64 -10.52 -18.32
N ALA A 249 3.90 -9.56 -17.77
CA ALA A 249 4.44 -8.59 -16.81
C ALA A 249 4.60 -9.29 -15.45
N GLY A 250 5.85 -9.56 -15.06
CA GLY A 250 6.22 -9.99 -13.72
C GLY A 250 5.78 -8.95 -12.69
N GLY A 251 4.65 -9.22 -12.03
CA GLY A 251 4.14 -8.44 -10.91
C GLY A 251 5.07 -8.54 -9.71
N ALA A 252 6.05 -7.65 -9.64
CA ALA A 252 6.87 -7.48 -8.46
C ALA A 252 6.14 -6.60 -7.43
N ALA A 253 5.16 -7.20 -6.77
CA ALA A 253 4.75 -6.80 -5.43
C ALA A 253 5.72 -7.46 -4.45
N GLU A 254 6.70 -6.71 -3.96
CA GLU A 254 7.64 -7.21 -2.95
C GLU A 254 7.82 -6.12 -1.89
N GLY A 255 6.78 -6.00 -1.06
CA GLY A 255 6.83 -5.32 0.23
C GLY A 255 6.58 -6.37 1.29
N ALA A 256 7.64 -6.84 1.93
CA ALA A 256 7.56 -7.80 3.02
C ALA A 256 6.95 -7.14 4.28
N LYS A 257 5.61 -7.08 4.36
CA LYS A 257 4.90 -7.02 5.64
C LYS A 257 4.47 -8.44 6.00
N GLN A 258 5.28 -9.13 6.81
CA GLN A 258 4.80 -10.28 7.56
C GLN A 258 3.92 -9.74 8.69
N THR A 259 2.61 -9.77 8.50
CA THR A 259 1.64 -9.72 9.59
C THR A 259 1.51 -11.14 10.15
N GLY A 260 2.12 -11.38 11.31
CA GLY A 260 1.82 -12.57 12.10
C GLY A 260 0.37 -12.50 12.56
N THR A 261 -0.41 -13.50 12.20
CA THR A 261 -1.78 -13.71 12.68
C THR A 261 -1.74 -14.22 14.11
N VAL A 262 -2.36 -13.49 15.03
CA VAL A 262 -2.78 -13.98 16.35
C VAL A 262 -4.24 -13.60 16.55
N SER A 263 -5.10 -14.59 16.75
CA SER A 263 -6.28 -14.55 17.63
C SER A 263 -6.91 -15.94 17.62
N GLU A 264 -7.48 -16.51 18.67
CA GLU A 264 -7.62 -16.14 20.09
C GLU A 264 -8.11 -17.42 20.78
N GLY A 265 -7.76 -17.62 22.04
CA GLY A 265 -8.36 -18.64 22.88
C GLY A 265 -8.20 -18.27 24.34
N SER A 266 -9.20 -17.59 24.90
CA SER A 266 -9.46 -17.59 26.34
C SER A 266 -10.07 -18.97 26.66
N LEU A 267 -9.65 -19.74 27.67
CA LEU A 267 -9.87 -19.57 29.11
C LEU A 267 -9.08 -20.66 29.88
N PRO A 268 -9.01 -20.56 31.22
CA PRO A 268 -9.62 -21.66 31.97
C PRO A 268 -10.62 -21.16 33.03
N LYS A 269 -11.80 -21.76 33.03
CA LYS A 269 -12.55 -22.00 34.27
C LYS A 269 -12.44 -23.49 34.56
N PHE A 270 -11.92 -23.84 35.75
CA PHE A 270 -12.06 -25.17 36.33
C PHE A 270 -13.56 -25.52 36.42
N VAL A 271 -13.93 -26.75 36.03
CA VAL A 271 -14.87 -27.69 36.70
C VAL A 271 -15.04 -28.95 35.80
N THR A 272 -14.45 -30.06 36.28
CA THR A 272 -14.74 -31.52 36.15
C THR A 272 -15.26 -32.22 34.86
N TYR A 273 -14.44 -33.19 34.37
CA TYR A 273 -14.65 -34.60 33.90
C TYR A 273 -15.79 -35.01 32.92
N PRO A 274 -15.74 -36.17 32.18
CA PRO A 274 -14.63 -37.11 31.84
C PRO A 274 -14.49 -37.52 30.33
N LEU A 275 -13.35 -38.18 30.00
CA LEU A 275 -13.07 -39.29 29.04
C LEU A 275 -13.78 -39.30 27.65
N ILE A 276 -13.14 -39.48 26.49
CA ILE A 276 -12.47 -40.70 25.99
C ILE A 276 -11.63 -40.37 24.71
N ALA A 277 -10.40 -40.91 24.66
CA ALA A 277 -9.54 -41.34 23.53
C ALA A 277 -9.59 -40.61 22.16
N THR A 278 -8.51 -40.27 21.44
CA THR A 278 -7.22 -40.97 21.28
C THR A 278 -6.24 -40.00 20.62
N GLY A 279 -5.04 -39.85 21.16
CA GLY A 279 -3.91 -39.22 20.47
C GLY A 279 -2.97 -40.28 19.90
N VAL A 280 -2.41 -40.01 18.71
CA VAL A 280 -1.05 -40.36 18.21
C VAL A 280 -1.05 -40.11 16.68
N CYS A 281 -0.17 -39.21 16.20
CA CYS A 281 0.42 -39.10 14.84
C CYS A 281 0.66 -37.66 14.34
N ILE A 282 1.39 -36.81 15.09
CA ILE A 282 1.99 -35.58 14.51
C ILE A 282 3.48 -35.53 14.83
N VAL A 283 4.26 -36.37 14.17
CA VAL A 283 5.72 -36.20 14.01
C VAL A 283 6.19 -36.46 12.55
N LEU A 284 5.31 -36.78 11.59
CA LEU A 284 5.76 -37.19 10.23
C LEU A 284 5.30 -36.33 9.04
N VAL A 285 4.82 -35.09 9.25
CA VAL A 285 4.41 -34.22 8.11
C VAL A 285 5.37 -33.06 7.84
N ALA A 286 6.25 -32.69 8.78
CA ALA A 286 7.23 -31.63 8.57
C ALA A 286 8.45 -32.06 7.71
N ALA A 287 8.70 -33.37 7.55
CA ALA A 287 9.85 -33.88 6.77
C ALA A 287 9.54 -34.16 5.28
N VAL A 288 8.26 -34.18 4.86
CA VAL A 288 7.87 -34.53 3.48
C VAL A 288 7.76 -33.30 2.56
N LEU A 289 7.57 -32.09 3.11
CA LEU A 289 7.46 -30.87 2.30
C LEU A 289 8.81 -30.21 1.94
N ILE A 290 9.89 -30.61 2.61
CA ILE A 290 11.26 -30.16 2.29
C ILE A 290 11.91 -31.02 1.18
N ILE A 291 11.42 -32.24 0.94
CA ILE A 291 11.92 -33.14 -0.11
C ILE A 291 11.24 -32.88 -1.48
N LYS A 292 10.05 -32.27 -1.51
CA LYS A 292 9.29 -32.07 -2.75
C LYS A 292 9.71 -30.85 -3.59
N LYS A 293 10.58 -29.97 -3.08
CA LYS A 293 11.10 -28.81 -3.83
C LYS A 293 12.51 -29.01 -4.43
N ARG A 294 13.03 -30.24 -4.41
CA ARG A 294 14.35 -30.62 -4.95
C ARG A 294 14.31 -31.66 -6.10
N LYS A 295 13.16 -31.88 -6.76
CA LYS A 295 13.04 -32.87 -7.85
C LYS A 295 12.60 -32.37 -9.24
N ASP A 296 12.39 -31.06 -9.43
CA ASP A 296 11.98 -30.52 -10.74
C ASP A 296 13.10 -29.77 -11.51
N ILE A 297 14.39 -30.01 -11.18
CA ILE A 297 15.55 -29.42 -11.89
C ILE A 297 16.42 -30.47 -12.61
N ILE A 298 15.97 -31.72 -12.75
CA ILE A 298 16.66 -32.72 -13.59
C ILE A 298 15.63 -33.46 -14.44
N LYS A 299 15.23 -32.84 -15.56
CA LYS A 299 14.71 -33.47 -16.78
C LYS A 299 14.42 -32.36 -17.80
N ASN A 300 15.45 -31.98 -18.56
CA ASN A 300 15.37 -31.47 -19.95
C ASN A 300 16.76 -31.16 -20.50
N TRP A 301 17.67 -32.13 -20.36
CA TRP A 301 18.91 -32.23 -21.14
C TRP A 301 19.06 -33.70 -21.54
N TYR A 302 18.39 -34.06 -22.64
CA TYR A 302 18.86 -34.85 -23.78
C TYR A 302 17.85 -34.64 -24.91
#